data_AF-A0AAN4Y9Z6-F1
#
_entry.id   AF-A0AAN4Y9Z6-F1
#
_cell.length_a   1.000
_cell.length_b   1.000
_cell.length_c   1.000
_cell.angle_alpha   90.00
_cell.angle_beta   90.00
_cell.angle_gamma   90.00
#
_symmetry.space_group_name_H-M   'P 1'
#
loop_
_entity.id
_entity.type
_entity.pdbx_description
1 polymer ?
#
loop_
_entity_poly.entity_id
_entity_poly.type
_entity_poly.pdbx_seq_one_letter_code
_entity_poly.pdbx_strand_id
1 'polypeptide(L)'
;MFVTIAQEISGFLNLPPEILLLHNVLQDAAPNQAWLEKQFGPGSLWRPKEADLPVDLTNKPAREFLINIGFPSVKLPRIGFNSTHLKTFADKGDSLCRYTGEELYGIYDPDDEVPALSFCLGEVYTQLVMLENEHGHVFWYNGDCYDSLGRDRGLVAQGLDSLAVLLGMVVAVTKDLRESPLDLSLEELERRVEILKRPLDILRGKMRDYDFYAEDAEFWNDLFSELLDDWEFRDESLGS
;
A
#
# COMPACT_ATOMS: atom_id res chain seq x y z
N MET A 1 2.37 -29.61 3.47
CA MET A 1 3.37 -30.12 4.44
C MET A 1 4.46 -29.06 4.64
N PHE A 2 4.09 -27.86 5.10
CA PHE A 2 5.01 -26.71 5.33
C PHE A 2 4.80 -26.08 6.72
N VAL A 3 3.87 -26.61 7.51
CA VAL A 3 3.53 -26.11 8.87
C VAL A 3 4.59 -26.52 9.91
N THR A 4 5.40 -27.54 9.61
CA THR A 4 6.28 -28.18 10.60
C THR A 4 7.61 -27.44 10.83
N ILE A 5 8.16 -26.76 9.81
CA ILE A 5 9.49 -26.12 9.91
C ILE A 5 9.42 -24.81 10.73
N ALA A 6 8.33 -24.04 10.62
CA ALA A 6 8.16 -22.81 11.39
C ALA A 6 7.98 -23.09 12.90
N GLN A 7 7.34 -24.21 13.26
CA GLN A 7 7.17 -24.62 14.66
C GLN A 7 8.48 -25.12 15.30
N GLU A 8 9.35 -25.81 14.54
CA GLU A 8 10.63 -26.30 15.07
C GLU A 8 11.67 -25.18 15.28
N ILE A 9 11.65 -24.13 14.46
CA ILE A 9 12.57 -22.99 14.62
C ILE A 9 12.09 -22.02 15.71
N SER A 10 10.77 -21.87 15.92
CA SER A 10 10.20 -21.10 17.05
C SER A 10 10.67 -21.62 18.41
N GLY A 11 10.85 -22.94 18.54
CA GLY A 11 11.40 -23.56 19.75
C GLY A 11 12.89 -23.28 20.00
N PHE A 12 13.66 -22.89 18.98
CA PHE A 12 15.10 -22.64 19.10
C PHE A 12 15.46 -21.18 19.40
N LEU A 13 14.57 -20.23 19.10
CA LEU A 13 14.85 -18.79 19.20
C LEU A 13 13.96 -18.03 20.21
N ASN A 14 13.01 -18.70 20.88
CA ASN A 14 12.05 -18.04 21.79
C ASN A 14 11.35 -16.82 21.17
N LEU A 15 11.20 -16.80 19.85
CA LEU A 15 10.46 -15.76 19.14
C LEU A 15 9.03 -16.27 18.88
N PRO A 16 8.00 -15.43 19.13
CA PRO A 16 6.63 -15.71 18.73
C PRO A 16 6.58 -16.17 17.26
N PRO A 17 5.76 -17.16 16.89
CA PRO A 17 5.65 -17.67 15.53
C PRO A 17 5.40 -16.57 14.48
N GLU A 18 4.70 -15.50 14.89
CA GLU A 18 4.43 -14.33 14.07
C GLU A 18 5.72 -13.60 13.66
N ILE A 19 6.74 -13.54 14.54
CA ILE A 19 8.02 -12.86 14.26
C ILE A 19 8.88 -13.65 13.26
N LEU A 20 8.78 -14.98 13.25
CA LEU A 20 9.49 -15.82 12.28
C LEU A 20 8.85 -15.79 10.89
N LEU A 21 7.53 -15.68 10.82
CA LEU A 21 6.80 -15.44 9.57
C LEU A 21 7.20 -14.09 8.95
N LEU A 22 7.28 -13.04 9.77
CA LEU A 22 7.78 -11.72 9.37
C LEU A 22 9.20 -11.81 8.82
N HIS A 23 10.11 -12.47 9.54
CA HIS A 23 11.49 -12.58 9.11
C HIS A 23 11.64 -13.27 7.73
N ASN A 24 10.88 -14.34 7.50
CA ASN A 24 10.99 -15.12 6.26
C ASN A 24 10.28 -14.48 5.07
N VAL A 25 9.12 -13.84 5.27
CA VAL A 25 8.43 -13.17 4.15
C VAL A 25 9.16 -11.91 3.71
N LEU A 26 9.82 -11.23 4.64
CA LEU A 26 10.50 -9.95 4.39
C LEU A 26 11.96 -10.13 3.92
N GLN A 27 12.65 -11.24 4.26
CA GLN A 27 13.99 -11.53 3.71
C GLN A 27 13.98 -11.87 2.22
N ASP A 28 12.92 -12.51 1.73
CA ASP A 28 12.79 -12.97 0.33
C ASP A 28 11.98 -11.99 -0.53
N ALA A 29 11.79 -10.73 -0.09
CA ALA A 29 11.05 -9.72 -0.84
C ALA A 29 11.82 -9.34 -2.11
N ALA A 30 11.60 -10.10 -3.18
CA ALA A 30 11.96 -9.76 -4.53
C ALA A 30 10.66 -9.38 -5.26
N PRO A 31 10.52 -8.15 -5.81
CA PRO A 31 9.34 -7.70 -6.54
C PRO A 31 9.21 -8.41 -7.90
N ASN A 32 9.03 -9.72 -7.88
CA ASN A 32 8.68 -10.49 -9.06
C ASN A 32 7.21 -10.85 -9.01
N GLN A 33 6.68 -11.20 -10.19
CA GLN A 33 5.29 -11.59 -10.34
C GLN A 33 4.86 -12.67 -9.35
N ALA A 34 5.68 -13.71 -9.15
CA ALA A 34 5.33 -14.84 -8.29
C ALA A 34 5.22 -14.44 -6.81
N TRP A 35 6.09 -13.54 -6.33
CA TRP A 35 6.03 -13.03 -4.97
C TRP A 35 4.78 -12.17 -4.77
N LEU A 36 4.48 -11.26 -5.70
CA LEU A 36 3.29 -10.41 -5.60
C LEU A 36 2.01 -11.24 -5.64
N GLU A 37 1.88 -12.19 -6.56
CA GLU A 37 0.71 -13.08 -6.63
C GLU A 37 0.57 -13.98 -5.39
N LYS A 38 1.67 -14.32 -4.71
CA LYS A 38 1.62 -15.04 -3.43
C LYS A 38 0.99 -14.19 -2.32
N GLN A 39 1.16 -12.88 -2.33
CA GLN A 39 0.57 -11.99 -1.32
C GLN A 39 -0.86 -11.57 -1.69
N PHE A 40 -1.08 -11.18 -2.94
CA PHE A 40 -2.32 -10.56 -3.40
C PHE A 40 -3.30 -11.55 -4.03
N GLY A 41 -2.89 -12.79 -4.26
CA GLY A 41 -3.65 -13.84 -4.91
C GLY A 41 -3.31 -14.03 -6.39
N PRO A 42 -3.52 -15.24 -6.96
CA PRO A 42 -3.24 -15.51 -8.37
C PRO A 42 -4.03 -14.61 -9.31
N GLY A 43 -3.37 -14.08 -10.34
CA GLY A 43 -4.02 -13.23 -11.33
C GLY A 43 -4.45 -11.86 -10.79
N SER A 44 -3.95 -11.44 -9.62
CA SER A 44 -4.24 -10.12 -9.01
C SER A 44 -3.57 -8.96 -9.75
N LEU A 45 -2.49 -9.21 -10.50
CA LEU A 45 -1.71 -8.17 -11.16
C LEU A 45 -2.42 -7.60 -12.40
N TRP A 46 -2.43 -6.29 -12.50
CA TRP A 46 -2.74 -5.55 -13.71
C TRP A 46 -1.45 -5.26 -14.47
N ARG A 47 -1.41 -5.65 -15.75
CA ARG A 47 -0.23 -5.58 -16.60
C ARG A 47 -0.60 -4.97 -17.95
N PRO A 48 -0.50 -3.64 -18.10
CA PRO A 48 -0.81 -2.96 -19.36
C PRO A 48 0.18 -3.34 -20.46
N LYS A 49 -0.19 -3.13 -21.72
CA LYS A 49 0.77 -3.15 -22.83
C LYS A 49 1.42 -1.77 -22.94
N GLU A 50 2.57 -1.73 -23.61
CA GLU A 50 3.30 -0.48 -23.92
C GLU A 50 2.39 0.59 -24.55
N ALA A 51 1.48 0.20 -25.44
CA ALA A 51 0.55 1.10 -26.12
C ALA A 51 -0.55 1.66 -25.21
N ASP A 52 -0.81 1.00 -24.08
CA ASP A 52 -1.81 1.42 -23.10
C ASP A 52 -1.20 2.38 -22.05
N LEU A 53 0.14 2.49 -22.01
CA LEU A 53 0.83 3.39 -21.10
C LEU A 53 0.71 4.85 -21.55
N PRO A 54 0.54 5.80 -20.61
CA PRO A 54 0.64 7.22 -20.89
C PRO A 54 1.93 7.57 -21.62
N VAL A 55 1.81 8.37 -22.69
CA VAL A 55 2.97 8.84 -23.47
C VAL A 55 3.94 9.65 -22.60
N ASP A 56 3.38 10.36 -21.61
CA ASP A 56 4.11 11.25 -20.72
C ASP A 56 4.80 10.50 -19.58
N LEU A 57 4.48 9.21 -19.33
CA LEU A 57 5.19 8.38 -18.35
C LEU A 57 6.58 8.02 -18.92
N THR A 58 7.56 8.88 -18.76
CA THR A 58 8.91 8.71 -19.34
C THR A 58 9.84 7.87 -18.47
N ASN A 59 9.49 7.67 -17.20
CA ASN A 59 10.27 6.88 -16.27
C ASN A 59 10.40 5.41 -16.72
N LYS A 60 11.61 5.01 -17.16
CA LYS A 60 11.84 3.65 -17.68
C LYS A 60 11.60 2.55 -16.64
N PRO A 61 12.09 2.65 -15.39
CA PRO A 61 11.81 1.62 -14.37
C PRO A 61 10.32 1.38 -14.14
N ALA A 62 9.52 2.44 -14.01
CA ALA A 62 8.07 2.34 -13.82
C ALA A 62 7.39 1.63 -15.01
N ARG A 63 7.75 2.00 -16.25
CA ARG A 63 7.24 1.34 -17.47
C ARG A 63 7.60 -0.14 -17.49
N GLU A 64 8.88 -0.47 -17.27
CA GLU A 64 9.37 -1.85 -17.28
C GLU A 64 8.68 -2.70 -16.20
N PHE A 65 8.47 -2.15 -15.01
CA PHE A 65 7.73 -2.81 -13.94
C PHE A 65 6.29 -3.12 -14.37
N LEU A 66 5.57 -2.14 -14.90
CA LEU A 66 4.18 -2.31 -15.34
C LEU A 66 4.02 -3.33 -16.46
N ILE A 67 4.95 -3.38 -17.42
CA ILE A 67 4.86 -4.26 -18.59
C ILE A 67 5.28 -5.69 -18.26
N ASN A 68 6.34 -5.86 -17.46
CA ASN A 68 6.94 -7.17 -17.23
C ASN A 68 6.38 -7.87 -15.99
N ILE A 69 6.07 -7.11 -14.94
CA ILE A 69 5.62 -7.63 -13.64
C ILE A 69 4.15 -7.31 -13.42
N GLY A 70 3.78 -6.03 -13.52
CA GLY A 70 2.44 -5.50 -13.27
C GLY A 70 2.22 -5.04 -11.82
N PHE A 71 1.21 -4.21 -11.62
CA PHE A 71 0.85 -3.65 -10.31
C PHE A 71 -0.39 -4.36 -9.73
N PRO A 72 -0.48 -4.61 -8.41
CA PRO A 72 -1.64 -5.27 -7.81
C PRO A 72 -2.94 -4.49 -8.05
N SER A 73 -3.94 -5.14 -8.66
CA SER A 73 -5.30 -4.60 -8.81
C SER A 73 -6.24 -5.36 -7.88
N VAL A 74 -6.37 -4.84 -6.66
CA VAL A 74 -6.97 -5.53 -5.50
C VAL A 74 -7.73 -4.54 -4.62
N LYS A 75 -8.61 -5.07 -3.78
CA LYS A 75 -9.17 -4.35 -2.65
C LYS A 75 -8.56 -4.93 -1.38
N LEU A 76 -7.99 -4.08 -0.53
CA LEU A 76 -7.38 -4.44 0.74
C LEU A 76 -8.18 -3.80 1.87
N PRO A 77 -9.29 -4.44 2.34
CA PRO A 77 -10.26 -3.79 3.22
C PRO A 77 -9.66 -3.24 4.52
N ARG A 78 -8.67 -3.95 5.09
CA ARG A 78 -8.02 -3.56 6.36
C ARG A 78 -7.07 -2.37 6.25
N ILE A 79 -6.72 -2.02 5.02
CA ILE A 79 -5.75 -0.99 4.69
C ILE A 79 -6.50 0.19 4.03
N GLY A 80 -7.81 0.07 3.81
CA GLY A 80 -8.60 1.02 3.03
C GLY A 80 -8.24 1.11 1.54
N PHE A 81 -7.13 0.50 1.10
CA PHE A 81 -6.58 0.62 -0.24
C PHE A 81 -7.39 -0.16 -1.29
N ASN A 82 -7.74 0.52 -2.37
CA ASN A 82 -8.48 -0.05 -3.49
C ASN A 82 -7.84 0.34 -4.83
N SER A 83 -7.39 -0.66 -5.59
CA SER A 83 -6.85 -0.53 -6.94
C SER A 83 -7.58 -1.40 -7.97
N THR A 84 -8.79 -1.86 -7.64
CA THR A 84 -9.59 -2.73 -8.54
C THR A 84 -9.99 -2.06 -9.85
N HIS A 85 -10.01 -0.71 -9.88
CA HIS A 85 -10.31 0.06 -11.08
C HIS A 85 -9.27 -0.14 -12.19
N LEU A 86 -8.02 -0.47 -11.86
CA LEU A 86 -6.93 -0.60 -12.84
C LEU A 86 -7.26 -1.61 -13.96
N LYS A 87 -7.84 -2.77 -13.61
CA LYS A 87 -8.32 -3.74 -14.61
C LYS A 87 -9.59 -3.29 -15.31
N THR A 88 -10.50 -2.65 -14.57
CA THR A 88 -11.78 -2.17 -15.12
C THR A 88 -11.57 -1.15 -16.23
N PHE A 89 -10.59 -0.26 -16.11
CA PHE A 89 -10.24 0.71 -17.13
C PHE A 89 -9.56 0.06 -18.35
N ALA A 90 -8.67 -0.90 -18.13
CA ALA A 90 -8.04 -1.66 -19.21
C ALA A 90 -9.07 -2.40 -20.09
N ASP A 91 -10.11 -2.97 -19.48
CA ASP A 91 -11.16 -3.71 -20.20
C ASP A 91 -12.09 -2.80 -21.02
N LYS A 92 -12.25 -1.54 -20.60
CA LYS A 92 -13.14 -0.56 -21.27
C LYS A 92 -12.43 0.28 -22.33
N GLY A 93 -11.10 0.24 -22.40
CA GLY A 93 -10.31 1.12 -23.26
C GLY A 93 -10.37 2.59 -22.83
N ASP A 94 -10.85 2.85 -21.60
CA ASP A 94 -10.88 4.18 -21.01
C ASP A 94 -9.45 4.52 -20.55
N SER A 95 -8.99 5.73 -20.87
CA SER A 95 -7.72 6.22 -20.35
C SER A 95 -7.81 6.30 -18.83
N LEU A 96 -6.90 5.61 -18.16
CA LEU A 96 -6.63 5.71 -16.72
C LEU A 96 -6.77 7.16 -16.26
N CYS A 97 -7.45 7.41 -15.14
CA CYS A 97 -7.68 8.77 -14.62
C CYS A 97 -6.38 9.57 -14.61
N ARG A 98 -6.24 10.47 -15.59
CA ARG A 98 -5.15 11.43 -15.69
C ARG A 98 -5.61 12.67 -14.98
N TYR A 99 -4.78 13.19 -14.09
CA TYR A 99 -4.96 14.53 -13.59
C TYR A 99 -3.75 15.35 -14.04
N THR A 100 -4.01 16.47 -14.69
CA THR A 100 -2.98 17.45 -14.99
C THR A 100 -2.48 18.08 -13.69
N GLY A 101 -1.26 18.63 -13.72
CA GLY A 101 -0.72 19.41 -12.60
C GLY A 101 -1.68 20.52 -12.16
N GLU A 102 -2.39 21.15 -13.11
CA GLU A 102 -3.42 22.17 -12.85
C GLU A 102 -4.66 21.61 -12.13
N GLU A 103 -5.07 20.38 -12.43
CA GLU A 103 -6.23 19.73 -11.79
C GLU A 103 -5.92 19.23 -10.38
N LEU A 104 -4.68 18.82 -10.12
CA LEU A 104 -4.23 18.40 -8.78
C LEU A 104 -3.84 19.59 -7.91
N TYR A 105 -3.27 20.63 -8.48
CA TYR A 105 -2.83 21.81 -7.76
C TYR A 105 -3.59 23.03 -8.25
N GLY A 106 -4.68 23.36 -7.56
CA GLY A 106 -5.49 24.53 -7.90
C GLY A 106 -4.77 25.88 -7.74
N ILE A 107 -3.55 25.92 -7.20
CA ILE A 107 -2.77 27.15 -7.00
C ILE A 107 -1.27 26.78 -6.90
N TYR A 108 -0.53 26.79 -8.00
CA TYR A 108 0.93 26.99 -7.97
C TYR A 108 1.26 28.34 -8.61
N ASP A 109 2.32 28.97 -8.10
CA ASP A 109 2.98 30.10 -8.75
C ASP A 109 3.44 29.62 -10.14
N PRO A 110 3.16 30.34 -11.24
CA PRO A 110 3.56 29.94 -12.60
C PRO A 110 5.06 29.62 -12.80
N ASP A 111 5.91 29.94 -11.82
CA ASP A 111 7.34 29.65 -11.81
C ASP A 111 7.73 28.28 -11.20
N ASP A 112 6.80 27.56 -10.55
CA ASP A 112 7.06 26.22 -10.00
C ASP A 112 6.80 25.12 -11.04
N GLU A 113 7.81 24.28 -11.31
CA GLU A 113 7.67 23.11 -12.18
C GLU A 113 6.78 22.05 -11.52
N VAL A 114 5.52 21.94 -11.96
CA VAL A 114 4.58 20.94 -11.45
C VAL A 114 4.93 19.57 -12.02
N PRO A 115 5.13 18.53 -11.18
CA PRO A 115 5.30 17.17 -11.69
C PRO A 115 4.05 16.75 -12.46
N ALA A 116 4.23 16.32 -13.71
CA ALA A 116 3.14 15.70 -14.45
C ALA A 116 2.80 14.35 -13.78
N LEU A 117 1.55 14.18 -13.33
CA LEU A 117 1.09 13.00 -12.60
C LEU A 117 0.17 12.19 -13.52
N SER A 118 0.67 11.10 -14.09
CA SER A 118 -0.06 10.39 -15.16
C SER A 118 -1.22 9.54 -14.66
N PHE A 119 -1.18 9.08 -13.41
CA PHE A 119 -1.79 7.79 -13.13
C PHE A 119 -2.24 7.60 -11.69
N CYS A 120 -3.53 7.34 -11.47
CA CYS A 120 -4.07 6.89 -10.19
C CYS A 120 -3.89 5.37 -10.01
N LEU A 121 -3.01 4.97 -9.10
CA LEU A 121 -2.72 3.59 -8.74
C LEU A 121 -3.74 2.97 -7.80
N GLY A 122 -4.37 3.79 -6.98
CA GLY A 122 -5.18 3.33 -5.87
C GLY A 122 -5.89 4.47 -5.18
N GLU A 123 -6.91 4.11 -4.41
CA GLU A 123 -7.66 5.04 -3.56
C GLU A 123 -7.64 4.51 -2.13
N VAL A 124 -7.48 5.40 -1.16
CA VAL A 124 -7.69 5.14 0.27
C VAL A 124 -8.75 6.13 0.73
N TYR A 125 -9.95 5.64 1.03
CA TYR A 125 -11.16 6.45 1.20
C TYR A 125 -11.40 7.39 0.01
N THR A 126 -11.24 8.70 0.17
CA THR A 126 -11.38 9.70 -0.91
C THR A 126 -10.04 10.23 -1.41
N GLN A 127 -8.93 9.66 -0.95
CA GLN A 127 -7.58 10.11 -1.26
C GLN A 127 -6.93 9.20 -2.29
N LEU A 128 -6.15 9.81 -3.18
CA LEU A 128 -5.61 9.18 -4.38
C LEU A 128 -4.12 8.88 -4.22
N VAL A 129 -3.72 7.67 -4.58
CA VAL A 129 -2.30 7.30 -4.69
C VAL A 129 -1.90 7.44 -6.15
N MET A 130 -1.01 8.39 -6.43
CA MET A 130 -0.69 8.84 -7.78
C MET A 130 0.77 8.57 -8.14
N LEU A 131 1.01 8.19 -9.41
CA LEU A 131 2.35 8.05 -9.98
C LEU A 131 2.75 9.32 -10.72
N GLU A 132 3.97 9.77 -10.45
CA GLU A 132 4.65 10.86 -11.15
C GLU A 132 5.43 10.33 -12.36
N ASN A 133 5.46 11.15 -13.42
CA ASN A 133 5.81 10.70 -14.77
C ASN A 133 7.30 10.52 -15.03
N GLU A 134 8.09 11.46 -14.55
CA GLU A 134 9.48 11.62 -14.94
C GLU A 134 10.38 10.77 -14.05
N HIS A 135 10.18 10.86 -12.74
CA HIS A 135 10.97 10.16 -11.74
C HIS A 135 10.33 8.84 -11.29
N GLY A 136 9.04 8.63 -11.56
CA GLY A 136 8.34 7.40 -11.21
C GLY A 136 7.97 7.34 -9.73
N HIS A 137 8.00 8.48 -9.04
CA HIS A 137 7.67 8.58 -7.62
C HIS A 137 6.18 8.37 -7.38
N VAL A 138 5.84 7.86 -6.20
CA VAL A 138 4.45 7.68 -5.79
C VAL A 138 4.12 8.69 -4.70
N PHE A 139 3.03 9.42 -4.89
CA PHE A 139 2.52 10.44 -4.00
C PHE A 139 1.11 10.11 -3.50
N TRP A 140 0.74 10.71 -2.37
CA TRP A 140 -0.61 10.64 -1.83
C TRP A 140 -1.27 11.99 -1.93
N TYR A 141 -2.49 12.01 -2.47
CA TYR A 141 -3.24 13.24 -2.73
C TYR A 141 -4.61 13.22 -2.07
N ASN A 142 -4.98 14.34 -1.45
CA ASN A 142 -6.34 14.58 -0.99
C ASN A 142 -7.14 15.32 -2.07
N GLY A 143 -7.93 14.57 -2.84
CA GLY A 143 -8.75 15.13 -3.93
C GLY A 143 -9.87 16.07 -3.45
N ASP A 144 -10.29 15.93 -2.18
CA ASP A 144 -11.38 16.71 -1.59
C ASP A 144 -10.92 18.02 -0.94
N CYS A 145 -9.60 18.25 -0.85
CA CYS A 145 -9.09 19.46 -0.21
C CYS A 145 -9.28 20.68 -1.14
N TYR A 146 -9.90 21.74 -0.64
CA TYR A 146 -10.05 23.01 -1.36
C TYR A 146 -8.83 23.92 -1.21
N ASP A 147 -7.99 23.68 -0.20
CA ASP A 147 -6.73 24.39 0.01
C ASP A 147 -5.62 23.70 -0.78
N SER A 148 -4.91 24.46 -1.62
CA SER A 148 -3.81 23.95 -2.43
C SER A 148 -2.68 23.39 -1.57
N LEU A 149 -2.50 23.90 -0.35
CA LEU A 149 -1.48 23.42 0.60
C LEU A 149 -1.83 22.08 1.27
N GLY A 150 -3.09 21.64 1.17
CA GLY A 150 -3.56 20.39 1.79
C GLY A 150 -3.90 19.29 0.79
N ARG A 151 -3.59 19.48 -0.51
CA ARG A 151 -3.85 18.47 -1.55
C ARG A 151 -2.74 17.45 -1.68
N ASP A 152 -1.47 17.89 -1.61
CA ASP A 152 -0.33 16.98 -1.60
C ASP A 152 -0.03 16.56 -0.16
N ARG A 153 -0.17 15.27 0.13
CA ARG A 153 0.16 14.65 1.43
C ARG A 153 1.57 14.05 1.44
N GLY A 154 2.32 14.22 0.35
CA GLY A 154 3.72 13.83 0.22
C GLY A 154 3.95 12.48 -0.45
N LEU A 155 5.22 12.08 -0.47
CA LEU A 155 5.71 10.83 -1.05
C LEU A 155 5.28 9.63 -0.22
N VAL A 156 4.80 8.59 -0.91
CA VAL A 156 4.46 7.27 -0.33
C VAL A 156 5.58 6.27 -0.57
N ALA A 157 6.18 6.31 -1.75
CA ALA A 157 7.24 5.40 -2.15
C ALA A 157 8.11 6.03 -3.24
N GLN A 158 9.37 5.61 -3.30
CA GLN A 158 10.31 6.02 -4.34
C GLN A 158 9.91 5.49 -5.73
N GLY A 159 9.12 4.42 -5.80
CA GLY A 159 8.76 3.78 -7.06
C GLY A 159 7.55 2.86 -6.96
N LEU A 160 7.01 2.48 -8.13
CA LEU A 160 5.89 1.53 -8.24
C LEU A 160 6.20 0.16 -7.67
N ASP A 161 7.39 -0.34 -7.96
CA ASP A 161 7.90 -1.61 -7.47
C ASP A 161 8.00 -1.59 -5.95
N SER A 162 8.49 -0.48 -5.40
CA SER A 162 8.55 -0.26 -3.96
C SER A 162 7.16 -0.25 -3.33
N LEU A 163 6.23 0.57 -3.83
CA LEU A 163 4.86 0.60 -3.32
C LEU A 163 4.22 -0.80 -3.32
N ALA A 164 4.35 -1.54 -4.43
CA ALA A 164 3.78 -2.88 -4.55
C ALA A 164 4.36 -3.87 -3.52
N VAL A 165 5.66 -3.76 -3.24
CA VAL A 165 6.31 -4.57 -2.20
C VAL A 165 5.86 -4.15 -0.82
N LEU A 166 5.88 -2.87 -0.49
CA LEU A 166 5.45 -2.35 0.80
C LEU A 166 4.02 -2.77 1.13
N LEU A 167 3.08 -2.63 0.18
CA LEU A 167 1.72 -3.15 0.31
C LEU A 167 1.70 -4.67 0.52
N GLY A 168 2.52 -5.41 -0.23
CA GLY A 168 2.62 -6.86 -0.11
C GLY A 168 3.18 -7.31 1.24
N MET A 169 4.11 -6.55 1.80
CA MET A 169 4.64 -6.75 3.15
C MET A 169 3.51 -6.57 4.17
N VAL A 170 2.77 -5.46 4.11
CA VAL A 170 1.61 -5.23 5.00
C VAL A 170 0.58 -6.35 4.87
N VAL A 171 0.21 -6.75 3.64
CA VAL A 171 -0.72 -7.87 3.42
C VAL A 171 -0.19 -9.17 4.03
N ALA A 172 1.10 -9.45 3.88
CA ALA A 172 1.70 -10.66 4.44
C ALA A 172 1.61 -10.73 5.96
N VAL A 173 1.71 -9.59 6.65
CA VAL A 173 1.57 -9.51 8.11
C VAL A 173 0.12 -9.57 8.53
N THR A 174 -0.74 -8.85 7.80
CA THR A 174 -2.13 -8.61 8.22
C THR A 174 -3.10 -9.72 7.82
N LYS A 175 -2.76 -10.56 6.83
CA LYS A 175 -3.64 -11.65 6.35
C LYS A 175 -3.97 -12.70 7.41
N ASP A 176 -3.03 -12.96 8.33
CA ASP A 176 -3.17 -13.99 9.36
C ASP A 176 -3.79 -13.43 10.65
N LEU A 177 -3.87 -12.11 10.77
CA LEU A 177 -4.63 -11.46 11.82
C LEU A 177 -6.09 -11.81 11.56
N ARG A 178 -6.77 -12.56 12.44
CA ARG A 178 -8.19 -12.91 12.22
C ARG A 178 -9.05 -11.66 12.21
N GLU A 179 -10.11 -11.64 11.40
CA GLU A 179 -11.15 -10.63 11.56
C GLU A 179 -11.64 -10.70 13.00
N SER A 180 -11.62 -9.54 13.67
CA SER A 180 -12.05 -9.46 15.05
C SER A 180 -13.55 -9.74 15.10
N PRO A 181 -14.02 -10.72 15.91
CA PRO A 181 -15.44 -10.87 16.19
C PRO A 181 -15.99 -9.53 16.63
N LEU A 182 -17.19 -9.17 16.17
CA LEU A 182 -17.83 -7.89 16.52
C LEU A 182 -18.05 -7.73 18.04
N ASP A 183 -18.02 -8.82 18.80
CA ASP A 183 -18.33 -8.88 20.23
C ASP A 183 -17.11 -9.15 21.14
N LEU A 184 -15.96 -8.51 20.90
CA LEU A 184 -14.84 -8.58 21.84
C LEU A 184 -15.04 -7.63 23.03
N SER A 185 -14.61 -8.04 24.22
CA SER A 185 -14.47 -7.12 25.35
C SER A 185 -13.30 -6.15 25.10
N LEU A 186 -13.36 -4.96 25.70
CA LEU A 186 -12.29 -3.97 25.67
C LEU A 186 -10.93 -4.54 26.12
N GLU A 187 -10.92 -5.39 27.15
CA GLU A 187 -9.69 -6.03 27.64
C GLU A 187 -9.05 -6.98 26.61
N GLU A 188 -9.86 -7.74 25.86
CA GLU A 188 -9.35 -8.64 24.81
C GLU A 188 -8.90 -7.85 23.57
N LEU A 189 -9.54 -6.70 23.32
CA LEU A 189 -9.13 -5.76 22.29
C LEU A 189 -7.77 -5.13 22.59
N GLU A 190 -7.59 -4.54 23.78
CA GLU A 190 -6.33 -3.97 24.27
C GLU A 190 -5.21 -5.02 24.23
N ARG A 191 -5.50 -6.24 24.68
CA ARG A 191 -4.54 -7.35 24.63
C ARG A 191 -4.09 -7.67 23.22
N ARG A 192 -4.99 -7.63 22.23
CA ARG A 192 -4.64 -7.88 20.83
C ARG A 192 -3.80 -6.76 20.26
N VAL A 193 -4.15 -5.51 20.52
CA VAL A 193 -3.34 -4.35 20.12
C VAL A 193 -1.92 -4.48 20.68
N GLU A 194 -1.76 -4.83 21.96
CA GLU A 194 -0.44 -5.08 22.58
C GLU A 194 0.35 -6.20 21.89
N ILE A 195 -0.32 -7.29 21.49
CA ILE A 195 0.32 -8.39 20.75
C ILE A 195 0.78 -7.92 19.35
N LEU A 196 0.05 -7.01 18.72
CA LEU A 196 0.31 -6.53 17.35
C LEU A 196 1.35 -5.42 17.26
N LYS A 197 1.55 -4.63 18.32
CA LYS A 197 2.53 -3.54 18.35
C LYS A 197 3.91 -3.99 17.88
N ARG A 198 4.47 -5.03 18.49
CA ARG A 198 5.82 -5.51 18.16
C ARG A 198 5.96 -6.03 16.72
N PRO A 199 5.05 -6.88 16.20
CA PRO A 199 4.99 -7.22 14.77
C PRO A 199 4.95 -6.01 13.83
N LEU A 200 4.12 -5.01 14.13
CA LEU A 200 3.96 -3.80 13.32
C LEU A 200 5.19 -2.89 13.39
N ASP A 201 5.84 -2.77 14.56
CA ASP A 201 7.11 -2.04 14.70
C ASP A 201 8.23 -2.68 13.86
N ILE A 202 8.31 -4.02 13.87
CA ILE A 202 9.28 -4.75 13.05
C ILE A 202 8.98 -4.54 11.56
N LEU A 203 7.70 -4.61 11.17
CA LEU A 203 7.26 -4.36 9.80
C LEU A 203 7.66 -2.95 9.36
N ARG A 204 7.37 -1.92 10.18
CA ARG A 204 7.72 -0.53 9.89
C ARG A 204 9.23 -0.35 9.69
N GLY A 205 10.03 -0.94 10.58
CA GLY A 205 11.50 -0.93 10.43
C GLY A 205 11.96 -1.57 9.12
N LYS A 206 11.34 -2.68 8.71
CA LYS A 206 11.65 -3.37 7.45
C LYS A 206 11.19 -2.58 6.22
N MET A 207 10.04 -1.93 6.30
CA MET A 207 9.54 -1.05 5.24
C MET A 207 10.48 0.13 5.03
N ARG A 208 10.95 0.78 6.12
CA ARG A 208 11.98 1.83 6.05
C ARG A 208 13.28 1.32 5.42
N ASP A 209 13.75 0.15 5.85
CA ASP A 209 15.00 -0.42 5.30
C ASP A 209 14.87 -0.73 3.80
N TYR A 210 13.64 -0.98 3.31
CA TYR A 210 13.35 -1.22 1.90
C TYR A 210 13.17 0.08 1.10
N ASP A 211 12.44 1.05 1.66
CA ASP A 211 12.20 2.37 1.11
C ASP A 211 12.19 3.41 2.23
N PHE A 212 13.17 4.31 2.19
CA PHE A 212 13.35 5.33 3.23
C PHE A 212 12.12 6.23 3.40
N TYR A 213 11.36 6.49 2.33
CA TYR A 213 10.15 7.31 2.42
C TYR A 213 9.05 6.64 3.24
N ALA A 214 9.13 5.33 3.46
CA ALA A 214 8.11 4.61 4.20
C ALA A 214 8.04 4.99 5.70
N GLU A 215 9.10 5.58 6.26
CA GLU A 215 9.15 5.98 7.68
C GLU A 215 8.32 7.23 7.97
N ASP A 216 8.47 8.26 7.14
CA ASP A 216 7.89 9.58 7.39
C ASP A 216 6.61 9.84 6.56
N ALA A 217 6.26 8.97 5.60
CA ALA A 217 5.07 9.19 4.79
C ALA A 217 3.80 9.14 5.66
N GLU A 218 2.99 10.19 5.54
CA GLU A 218 1.68 10.27 6.19
C GLU A 218 0.80 9.06 5.82
N PHE A 219 0.90 8.58 4.58
CA PHE A 219 0.20 7.38 4.10
C PHE A 219 0.44 6.15 4.98
N TRP A 220 1.70 5.85 5.30
CA TRP A 220 2.02 4.68 6.12
C TRP A 220 1.69 4.92 7.58
N ASN A 221 1.90 6.14 8.08
CA ASN A 221 1.56 6.50 9.46
C ASN A 221 0.05 6.39 9.73
N ASP A 222 -0.79 6.89 8.83
CA ASP A 222 -2.25 6.77 8.90
C ASP A 222 -2.65 5.30 8.83
N LEU A 223 -2.10 4.53 7.89
CA LEU A 223 -2.35 3.09 7.74
C LEU A 223 -2.00 2.30 9.00
N PHE A 224 -0.83 2.52 9.59
CA PHE A 224 -0.43 1.82 10.81
C PHE A 224 -1.27 2.25 12.01
N SER A 225 -1.67 3.52 12.07
CA SER A 225 -2.62 4.01 13.07
C SER A 225 -3.94 3.29 12.90
N GLU A 226 -4.51 3.21 11.70
CA GLU A 226 -5.74 2.44 11.43
C GLU A 226 -5.61 0.97 11.80
N LEU A 227 -4.48 0.30 11.52
CA LEU A 227 -4.30 -1.10 11.93
C LEU A 227 -4.30 -1.29 13.46
N LEU A 228 -3.99 -0.23 14.23
CA LEU A 228 -4.06 -0.18 15.68
C LEU A 228 -5.43 0.34 16.18
N ASP A 229 -6.06 1.27 15.47
CA ASP A 229 -7.26 2.05 15.82
C ASP A 229 -8.56 1.42 15.30
N ASP A 230 -8.54 0.59 14.24
CA ASP A 230 -9.67 -0.27 13.79
C ASP A 230 -10.08 -1.29 14.88
N TRP A 231 -9.37 -1.24 16.01
CA TRP A 231 -9.68 -1.88 17.26
C TRP A 231 -10.37 -0.93 18.25
N GLU A 232 -9.96 0.34 18.38
CA GLU A 232 -10.54 1.33 19.32
C GLU A 232 -11.92 1.88 18.89
N PHE A 233 -12.21 2.01 17.59
CA PHE A 233 -13.42 2.74 17.12
C PHE A 233 -14.72 1.93 16.97
N ARG A 234 -14.77 0.66 17.43
CA ARG A 234 -16.02 -0.12 17.41
C ARG A 234 -17.00 0.21 18.54
N ASP A 235 -16.72 1.21 19.37
CA ASP A 235 -17.57 1.57 20.53
C ASP A 235 -18.65 2.63 20.21
N GLU A 236 -18.62 3.32 19.06
CA GLU A 236 -19.55 4.45 18.81
C GLU A 236 -20.73 4.15 17.87
N SER A 237 -20.82 2.97 17.23
CA SER A 237 -21.92 2.66 16.30
C SER A 237 -23.13 1.95 16.92
N LEU A 238 -23.15 1.73 18.24
CA LEU A 238 -24.29 1.12 18.96
C LEU A 238 -25.04 2.10 19.87
N GLY A 239 -24.83 3.40 19.69
CA GLY A 239 -25.42 4.45 20.53
C GLY A 239 -26.22 5.51 19.77
N SER A 240 -27.23 5.12 18.97
CA SER A 240 -28.36 6.02 18.63
C SER A 240 -29.58 5.26 18.13
#